data_AF-A0A8S9FED0-F1
#
_entry.id   AF-A0A8S9FED0-F1
#
_cell.length_a   1.000
_cell.length_b   1.000
_cell.length_c   1.000
_cell.angle_alpha   90.00
_cell.angle_beta   90.00
_cell.angle_gamma   90.00
#
_symmetry.space_group_name_H-M   'P 1'
#
loop_
_entity.id
_entity.type
_entity.pdbx_description
1 polymer ?
#
loop_
_entity_poly.entity_id
_entity_poly.type
_entity_poly.pdbx_seq_one_letter_code
_entity_poly.pdbx_strand_id
1 'polypeptide(L)' 'KGKSKAKTSDEAVEFQGIWEIKQRDFELKEKLNKQKLLDSLIAKTEPLGELEISLKNKLITDMLLS' A
#
# COMPACT_ATOMS: atom_id res chain seq x y z
N LYS A 1 -19.46 11.07 -42.66
CA LYS A 1 -19.41 10.15 -41.49
C LYS A 1 -17.94 9.80 -41.23
N GLY A 2 -17.48 9.89 -39.97
CA GLY A 2 -16.25 9.21 -39.54
C GLY A 2 -15.07 10.10 -39.12
N LYS A 3 -15.10 10.60 -37.87
CA LYS A 3 -13.92 11.00 -37.08
C LYS A 3 -14.24 10.85 -35.60
N SER A 4 -14.25 9.62 -35.07
CA SER A 4 -14.59 9.40 -33.65
C SER A 4 -13.83 8.27 -32.98
N LYS A 5 -12.91 7.58 -33.68
CA LYS A 5 -12.29 6.33 -33.17
C LYS A 5 -10.90 6.50 -32.55
N ALA A 6 -10.25 7.66 -32.72
CA ALA A 6 -8.92 7.93 -32.18
C ALA A 6 -8.95 8.46 -30.73
N LYS A 7 -9.86 9.40 -30.40
CA LYS A 7 -9.95 10.01 -29.06
C LYS A 7 -10.19 9.02 -27.93
N THR A 8 -11.01 7.99 -28.18
CA THR A 8 -11.33 6.95 -27.18
C THR A 8 -10.15 6.03 -26.88
N SER A 9 -9.19 5.90 -27.80
CA SER A 9 -8.03 5.01 -27.60
C SER A 9 -6.99 5.65 -26.70
N ASP A 10 -6.70 6.94 -26.90
CA ASP A 10 -5.75 7.67 -26.07
C ASP A 10 -6.26 7.84 -24.64
N GLU A 11 -7.54 8.21 -24.46
CA GLU A 11 -8.16 8.29 -23.12
C GLU A 11 -8.11 6.93 -22.39
N ALA A 12 -8.40 5.82 -23.08
CA ALA A 12 -8.34 4.49 -22.46
C ALA A 12 -6.91 4.12 -22.01
N VAL A 13 -5.89 4.48 -22.78
CA VAL A 13 -4.48 4.27 -22.42
C VAL A 13 -4.09 5.15 -21.23
N GLU A 14 -4.53 6.42 -21.21
CA GLU A 14 -4.31 7.31 -20.05
C GLU A 14 -5.01 6.80 -18.79
N PHE A 15 -6.26 6.34 -18.89
CA PHE A 15 -6.99 5.73 -17.78
C PHE A 15 -6.30 4.48 -17.26
N GLN A 16 -5.77 3.64 -18.14
CA GLN A 16 -4.99 2.46 -17.74
C GLN A 16 -3.72 2.88 -16.99
N GLY A 17 -2.98 3.87 -17.49
CA GLY A 17 -1.78 4.38 -16.82
C GLY A 17 -2.08 4.93 -15.43
N ILE A 18 -3.15 5.73 -15.28
CA ILE A 18 -3.58 6.25 -13.98
C ILE A 18 -3.98 5.11 -13.03
N TRP A 19 -4.66 4.09 -13.54
CA TRP A 19 -5.05 2.92 -12.75
C TRP A 19 -3.83 2.14 -12.24
N GLU A 20 -2.86 1.87 -13.11
CA GLU A 20 -1.62 1.17 -12.75
C GLU A 20 -0.83 1.96 -11.69
N ILE A 21 -0.69 3.28 -11.87
CA ILE A 21 -0.03 4.15 -10.87
C ILE A 21 -0.77 4.07 -9.53
N LYS A 22 -2.11 4.12 -9.54
CA LYS A 22 -2.91 4.04 -8.33
C LYS A 22 -2.78 2.69 -7.62
N GLN A 23 -2.71 1.58 -8.36
CA GLN A 23 -2.45 0.26 -7.78
C GLN A 23 -1.08 0.21 -7.08
N ARG A 24 -0.02 0.70 -7.74
CA ARG A 24 1.32 0.79 -7.12
C ARG A 24 1.32 1.68 -5.87
N ASP A 25 0.61 2.80 -5.91
CA ASP A 25 0.49 3.69 -4.75
C ASP A 25 -0.23 3.02 -3.58
N PHE A 26 -1.26 2.19 -3.84
CA PHE A 26 -1.91 1.40 -2.79
C PHE A 26 -0.97 0.38 -2.16
N GLU A 27 -0.19 -0.35 -2.96
CA GLU A 27 0.81 -1.29 -2.45
C GLU A 27 1.87 -0.61 -1.57
N LEU A 28 2.35 0.57 -2.00
CA LEU A 28 3.32 1.35 -1.23
C LEU A 28 2.70 1.92 0.06
N LYS A 29 1.45 2.36 0.02
CA LYS A 29 0.70 2.83 1.21
C LYS A 29 0.46 1.71 2.21
N GLU A 30 0.13 0.50 1.76
CA GLU A 30 0.02 -0.68 2.63
C GLU A 30 1.35 -0.95 3.35
N LYS A 31 2.47 -0.95 2.61
CA LYS A 31 3.81 -1.12 3.19
C LYS A 31 4.14 -0.02 4.21
N LEU A 32 3.88 1.24 3.85
CA LEU A 32 4.12 2.38 4.74
C LEU A 32 3.26 2.32 6.00
N ASN A 33 2.00 1.91 5.89
CA ASN A 33 1.10 1.78 7.04
C ASN A 33 1.58 0.70 8.01
N LYS A 34 2.07 -0.45 7.50
CA LYS A 34 2.68 -1.49 8.33
C LYS A 34 3.92 -0.98 9.08
N GLN A 35 4.79 -0.22 8.40
CA GLN A 35 5.95 0.42 9.02
C GLN A 35 5.56 1.39 10.13
N LYS A 36 4.63 2.31 9.86
CA LYS A 36 4.16 3.29 10.85
C LYS A 36 3.50 2.63 12.07
N LEU A 37 2.73 1.56 11.85
CA LEU A 37 2.13 0.81 12.94
C LEU A 37 3.20 0.14 13.81
N LEU A 38 4.21 -0.46 13.18
CA LEU A 38 5.33 -1.07 13.89
C LEU A 38 6.12 -0.03 14.69
N ASP A 39 6.44 1.12 14.08
CA ASP A 39 7.11 2.23 14.76
C ASP A 39 6.31 2.71 15.98
N SER A 40 4.98 2.83 15.84
CA SER A 40 4.10 3.20 16.94
C SER A 40 4.10 2.16 18.06
N LEU A 41 4.19 0.86 17.74
CA LEU A 41 4.28 -0.20 18.75
C LEU A 41 5.64 -0.22 19.45
N ILE A 42 6.72 0.09 18.73
CA ILE A 42 8.08 0.14 19.28
C ILE A 42 8.29 1.39 20.15
N ALA A 43 7.69 2.51 19.76
CA ALA A 43 7.80 3.78 20.47
C ALA A 43 7.00 3.84 21.79
N LYS A 44 6.09 2.88 22.04
CA LYS A 44 5.36 2.80 23.30
C LYS A 44 6.33 2.60 24.47
N THR A 45 6.24 3.50 25.45
CA THR A 45 7.02 3.45 26.69
C THR A 45 6.41 2.52 27.73
N GLU A 46 5.14 2.16 27.56
CA GLU A 46 4.44 1.19 28.40
C GLU A 46 4.71 -0.25 27.94
N PRO A 47 4.67 -1.23 28.85
CA PRO A 47 4.79 -2.64 28.47
C PRO A 47 3.64 -3.01 27.52
N LEU A 48 4.00 -3.58 26.37
CA LEU A 48 3.04 -4.07 25.40
C LEU A 48 2.24 -5.25 25.97
N GLY A 49 0.94 -5.27 25.71
CA GLY A 49 0.11 -6.44 26.00
C GLY A 49 0.47 -7.63 25.12
N GLU A 50 0.04 -8.84 25.50
CA GLU A 50 0.32 -10.08 24.76
C GLU A 50 -0.11 -10.00 23.28
N LEU A 51 -1.28 -9.43 23.01
CA LEU A 51 -1.78 -9.21 21.65
C LEU A 51 -0.91 -8.24 20.85
N GLU A 52 -0.42 -7.18 21.49
CA GLU A 52 0.44 -6.19 20.84
C GLU A 52 1.83 -6.76 20.55
N ILE A 53 2.36 -7.61 21.43
CA ILE A 53 3.60 -8.35 21.20
C ILE A 53 3.43 -9.31 20.03
N SER A 54 2.33 -10.07 20.00
CA SER A 54 2.01 -10.99 18.90
C SER A 54 1.90 -10.25 17.56
N LEU A 55 1.17 -9.12 17.54
CA LEU A 55 1.06 -8.26 16.37
C LEU A 55 2.41 -7.70 15.94
N LYS A 56 3.21 -7.18 16.86
CA LYS A 56 4.56 -6.65 16.58
C LYS A 56 5.44 -7.72 15.92
N ASN A 57 5.47 -8.93 16.49
CA ASN A 57 6.26 -10.04 15.95
C ASN A 57 5.79 -10.46 14.56
N LYS A 58 4.47 -10.49 14.34
CA LYS A 58 3.88 -10.78 13.02
C LYS A 58 4.28 -9.71 12.00
N LEU A 59 4.17 -8.42 12.34
CA LEU A 59 4.56 -7.32 11.46
C LEU A 59 6.06 -7.39 11.09
N ILE A 60 6.93 -7.64 12.06
CA ILE A 60 8.37 -7.82 11.81
C ILE A 60 8.61 -9.00 10.86
N THR A 61 7.96 -10.13 11.10
CA THR A 61 8.08 -11.34 10.26
C THR A 61 7.61 -11.06 8.84
N ASP A 62 6.42 -10.48 8.69
CA ASP A 62 5.84 -10.14 7.39
C ASP A 62 6.75 -9.18 6.61
N MET A 63 7.41 -8.23 7.28
CA MET A 63 8.32 -7.28 6.64
C MET A 63 9.69 -7.87 6.27
N LEU A 64 10.17 -8.88 7.00
CA LEU A 64 11.44 -9.56 6.70
C LEU A 64 11.29 -10.65 5.62
N LEU A 65 10.08 -11.19 5.46
CA LEU A 65 9.78 -12.23 4.46
C LEU A 65 9.20 -11.66 3.15
N SER A 66 8.79 -10.39 3.12
CA SER A 66 8.26 -9.69 1.93
C SER A 66 9.34 -9.15 1.01
#